data_AF-A0A0P7BS97-F1
#
_entry.id   AF-A0A0P7BS97-F1
#
_cell.length_a   1.000
_cell.length_b   1.000
_cell.length_c   1.000
_cell.angle_alpha   90.00
_cell.angle_beta   90.00
_cell.angle_gamma   90.00
#
_symmetry.space_group_name_H-M   'P 1'
#
loop_
_entity.id
_entity.type
_entity.pdbx_description
1 polymer ?
#
loop_
_entity_poly.entity_id
_entity_poly.type
_entity_poly.pdbx_seq_one_letter_code
_entity_poly.pdbx_strand_id
1 'polypeptide(L)'
;MRKILPHMALLFLLFSTSCEKTVSVPVWLNQANTLSFQDLHLSIKAEGEISEARLYTASKTFSLKIKKDENFELSIPEEVEGIIEGPAILLIDLDGEQFVYEFYLVNQIICGSERVDYRSPKTVNPDSVLEHQQIIHYIDDFRNIMQPENKPLFEEHILGLTGKSGFYEAIENEPITNYYVQPGTATKLPIAIKKEKNELGVSIGPVTDAIGNLIADGTLISIYYTSNEVEYQMQTIIRNGYASIPLNTSKEISNIYAVTNGLKSSVIEP
;
A
#
# COMPACT_ATOMS: atom_id res chain seq x y z
N MET A 1 34.89 -80.81 -11.46
CA MET A 1 35.40 -79.45 -11.77
C MET A 1 34.35 -78.71 -12.58
N ARG A 2 33.59 -77.80 -11.95
CA ARG A 2 32.59 -76.97 -12.66
C ARG A 2 33.34 -75.84 -13.37
N LYS A 3 33.24 -75.80 -14.71
CA LYS A 3 33.78 -74.70 -15.53
C LYS A 3 32.97 -73.45 -15.21
N ILE A 4 33.57 -72.51 -14.50
CA ILE A 4 33.02 -71.16 -14.33
C ILE A 4 32.87 -70.58 -15.73
N LEU A 5 31.65 -70.20 -16.10
CA LEU A 5 31.35 -69.63 -17.41
C LEU A 5 32.17 -68.33 -17.57
N PRO A 6 32.92 -68.12 -18.67
CA PRO A 6 33.76 -66.93 -18.86
C PRO A 6 32.95 -65.62 -18.79
N HIS A 7 31.63 -65.69 -18.99
CA HIS A 7 30.73 -64.55 -18.89
C HIS A 7 30.48 -64.10 -17.43
N MET A 8 30.57 -65.00 -16.44
CA MET A 8 30.49 -64.61 -15.02
C MET A 8 31.77 -63.90 -14.55
N ALA A 9 32.93 -64.28 -15.06
CA ALA A 9 34.19 -63.60 -14.78
C ALA A 9 34.22 -62.19 -15.40
N LEU A 10 33.67 -62.04 -16.61
CA LEU A 10 33.53 -60.73 -17.27
C LEU A 10 32.56 -59.81 -16.52
N LEU A 11 31.45 -60.36 -16.00
CA LEU A 11 30.50 -59.59 -15.18
C LEU A 11 31.15 -59.11 -13.87
N PHE A 12 31.93 -59.96 -13.20
CA PHE A 12 32.65 -59.57 -11.98
C PHE A 12 33.73 -58.50 -12.23
N LEU A 13 34.37 -58.50 -13.41
CA LEU A 13 35.33 -57.48 -13.86
C LEU A 13 34.65 -56.14 -14.23
N LEU A 14 33.45 -56.20 -14.82
CA LEU A 14 32.66 -55.00 -15.12
C LEU A 14 32.09 -54.35 -13.85
N PHE A 15 31.74 -55.14 -12.83
CA PHE A 15 31.28 -54.61 -11.54
C PHE A 15 32.42 -54.12 -10.63
N SER A 16 33.65 -54.63 -10.77
CA SER A 16 34.81 -54.19 -9.96
C SER A 16 35.53 -52.96 -10.50
N THR A 17 35.18 -52.49 -11.70
CA THR A 17 35.74 -51.28 -12.32
C THR A 17 34.85 -50.04 -12.15
N SER A 18 33.65 -50.18 -11.58
CA SER A 18 32.80 -49.05 -11.20
C SER A 18 33.19 -48.52 -9.82
N CYS A 19 34.42 -48.03 -9.70
CA CYS A 19 34.82 -47.23 -8.55
C CYS A 19 34.21 -45.83 -8.75
N GLU A 20 33.08 -45.57 -8.09
CA GLU A 20 32.51 -44.22 -8.03
C GLU A 20 33.57 -43.29 -7.44
N LYS A 21 34.09 -42.38 -8.26
CA LYS A 21 35.04 -41.36 -7.81
C LYS A 21 34.25 -40.41 -6.91
N THR A 22 34.36 -40.58 -5.59
CA THR A 22 33.72 -39.68 -4.63
C THR A 22 34.33 -38.29 -4.80
N VAL A 23 33.53 -37.30 -5.20
CA VAL A 23 33.99 -35.92 -5.33
C VAL A 23 34.18 -35.34 -3.93
N SER A 24 35.36 -34.79 -3.66
CA SER A 24 35.64 -34.13 -2.38
C SER A 24 34.93 -32.78 -2.34
N VAL A 25 34.26 -32.50 -1.21
CA VAL A 25 33.53 -31.24 -1.00
C VAL A 25 34.50 -30.06 -1.16
N PRO A 26 34.21 -29.08 -2.02
CA PRO A 26 35.05 -27.89 -2.14
C PRO A 26 35.10 -27.12 -0.82
N VAL A 27 36.26 -26.57 -0.50
CA VAL A 27 36.46 -25.79 0.73
C VAL A 27 36.54 -24.31 0.37
N TRP A 28 35.60 -23.53 0.88
CA TRP A 28 35.64 -22.07 0.75
C TRP A 28 36.61 -21.48 1.77
N LEU A 29 37.75 -20.98 1.29
CA LEU A 29 38.88 -20.57 2.14
C LEU A 29 38.68 -19.21 2.82
N ASN A 30 37.97 -18.29 2.18
CA ASN A 30 37.68 -16.95 2.70
C ASN A 30 36.18 -16.79 3.01
N GLN A 31 35.59 -17.81 3.64
CA GLN A 31 34.18 -17.81 4.00
C GLN A 31 33.85 -16.67 4.98
N ALA A 32 32.80 -15.92 4.66
CA ALA A 32 32.21 -14.93 5.55
C ALA A 32 30.69 -14.95 5.44
N ASN A 33 30.02 -14.57 6.52
CA ASN A 33 28.55 -14.50 6.54
C ASN A 33 28.01 -13.32 5.73
N THR A 34 28.80 -12.26 5.55
CA THR A 34 28.45 -11.07 4.78
C THR A 34 29.63 -10.66 3.91
N LEU A 35 29.36 -10.39 2.64
CA LEU A 35 30.36 -9.99 1.64
C LEU A 35 29.91 -8.74 0.89
N SER A 36 30.88 -7.92 0.48
CA SER A 36 30.66 -6.82 -0.45
C SER A 36 30.47 -7.38 -1.87
N PHE A 37 29.46 -6.89 -2.59
CA PHE A 37 29.20 -7.28 -3.98
C PHE A 37 30.31 -6.79 -4.93
N GLN A 38 30.73 -5.53 -4.80
CA GLN A 38 31.71 -4.92 -5.71
C GLN A 38 33.12 -5.52 -5.55
N ASP A 39 33.48 -5.91 -4.32
CA ASP A 39 34.77 -6.53 -3.99
C ASP A 39 34.65 -8.07 -3.87
N LEU A 40 33.63 -8.68 -4.47
CA LEU A 40 33.38 -10.11 -4.30
C LEU A 40 34.45 -10.96 -5.00
N HIS A 41 35.35 -11.49 -4.17
CA HIS A 41 36.36 -12.48 -4.56
C HIS A 41 36.23 -13.69 -3.65
N LEU A 42 36.02 -14.87 -4.24
CA LEU A 42 35.85 -16.13 -3.51
C LEU A 42 36.97 -17.10 -3.87
N SER A 43 37.71 -17.56 -2.87
CA SER A 43 38.79 -18.53 -3.04
C SER A 43 38.29 -19.91 -2.62
N ILE A 44 38.17 -20.82 -3.60
CA ILE A 44 37.67 -22.18 -3.42
C ILE A 44 38.80 -23.19 -3.66
N LYS A 45 39.06 -24.03 -2.67
CA LYS A 45 39.98 -25.16 -2.80
C LYS A 45 39.20 -26.42 -3.18
N ALA A 46 39.54 -27.02 -4.32
CA ALA A 46 38.95 -28.25 -4.81
C ALA A 46 39.99 -29.09 -5.56
N GLU A 47 39.86 -30.41 -5.51
CA GLU A 47 40.75 -31.33 -6.24
C GLU A 47 40.32 -31.53 -7.70
N GLY A 48 39.04 -31.32 -8.00
CA GLY A 48 38.44 -31.43 -9.35
C GLY A 48 38.48 -30.14 -10.16
N GLU A 49 37.74 -30.12 -11.27
CA GLU A 49 37.53 -28.91 -12.09
C GLU A 49 36.14 -28.32 -11.83
N ILE A 50 36.10 -27.04 -11.44
CA ILE A 50 34.82 -26.32 -11.34
C ILE A 50 34.34 -26.05 -12.76
N SER A 51 33.29 -26.75 -13.17
CA SER A 51 32.69 -26.62 -14.49
C SER A 51 31.85 -25.34 -14.58
N GLU A 52 31.20 -24.97 -13.46
CA GLU A 52 30.33 -23.82 -13.36
C GLU A 52 30.26 -23.28 -11.93
N ALA A 53 30.16 -21.96 -11.80
CA ALA A 53 29.87 -21.28 -10.54
C ALA A 53 28.80 -20.22 -10.77
N ARG A 54 27.69 -20.31 -10.03
CA ARG A 54 26.55 -19.39 -10.12
C ARG A 54 26.28 -18.73 -8.78
N LEU A 55 26.06 -17.42 -8.81
CA LEU A 55 25.62 -16.63 -7.68
C LEU A 55 24.15 -16.25 -7.86
N TYR A 56 23.30 -16.74 -6.97
CA TYR A 56 21.89 -16.36 -6.88
C TYR A 56 21.74 -15.26 -5.85
N THR A 57 21.12 -14.16 -6.24
CA THR A 57 20.74 -13.04 -5.36
C THR A 57 19.22 -12.92 -5.32
N ALA A 58 18.70 -12.00 -4.50
CA ALA A 58 17.26 -11.74 -4.42
C ALA A 58 16.61 -11.33 -5.75
N SER A 59 17.37 -10.76 -6.68
CA SER A 59 16.83 -10.19 -7.93
C SER A 59 17.40 -10.77 -9.21
N LYS A 60 18.61 -11.35 -9.17
CA LYS A 60 19.35 -11.81 -10.36
C LYS A 60 20.24 -13.01 -10.06
N THR A 61 20.57 -13.75 -11.12
CA THR A 61 21.60 -14.79 -11.11
C THR A 61 22.80 -14.33 -11.93
N PHE A 62 24.01 -14.57 -11.42
CA PHE A 62 25.27 -14.25 -12.08
C PHE A 62 26.09 -15.52 -12.32
N SER A 63 26.57 -15.71 -13.55
CA SER A 63 27.64 -16.68 -13.82
C SER A 63 28.97 -16.05 -13.43
N LEU A 64 29.67 -16.67 -12.48
CA LEU A 64 30.93 -16.15 -11.98
C LEU A 64 32.08 -16.49 -12.93
N LYS A 65 33.03 -15.58 -13.07
CA LYS A 65 34.30 -15.85 -13.75
C LYS A 65 35.12 -16.77 -12.86
N ILE A 66 35.53 -17.91 -13.41
CA ILE A 66 36.37 -18.91 -12.72
C ILE A 66 37.79 -18.77 -13.26
N LYS A 67 38.75 -18.53 -12.37
CA LYS A 67 40.19 -18.56 -12.69
C LYS A 67 40.87 -19.57 -11.78
N LYS A 68 41.63 -20.50 -12.34
CA LYS A 68 42.42 -21.47 -11.57
C LYS A 68 43.86 -21.03 -11.47
N ASP A 69 44.37 -20.93 -10.25
CA ASP A 69 45.81 -20.84 -9.95
C ASP A 69 46.17 -21.94 -8.93
N GLU A 70 46.60 -21.62 -7.71
CA GLU A 70 46.71 -22.59 -6.61
C GLU A 70 45.34 -23.03 -6.06
N ASN A 71 44.38 -22.09 -6.01
CA ASN A 71 42.96 -22.32 -5.73
C ASN A 71 42.12 -21.79 -6.91
N PHE A 72 40.83 -22.09 -6.90
CA PHE A 72 39.87 -21.46 -7.81
C PHE A 72 39.45 -20.10 -7.25
N GLU A 73 39.68 -19.05 -8.03
CA GLU A 73 39.22 -17.69 -7.74
C GLU A 73 37.94 -17.42 -8.54
N LEU A 74 36.86 -17.11 -7.82
CA LEU A 74 35.56 -16.76 -8.39
C LEU A 74 35.33 -15.25 -8.22
N SER A 75 34.88 -14.60 -9.28
CA SER A 75 34.58 -13.15 -9.28
C SER A 75 33.38 -12.81 -10.15
N ILE A 76 32.76 -11.66 -9.89
CA ILE A 76 31.62 -11.16 -10.65
C ILE A 76 32.09 -10.55 -11.98
N PRO A 77 31.31 -10.66 -13.07
CA PRO A 77 31.55 -9.87 -14.28
C PRO A 77 31.51 -8.36 -13.99
N GLU A 78 32.43 -7.59 -14.61
CA GLU A 78 32.65 -6.15 -14.33
C GLU A 78 31.46 -5.24 -14.71
N GLU A 79 30.44 -5.76 -15.40
CA GLU A 79 29.35 -4.96 -16.00
C GLU A 79 28.21 -4.62 -15.01
N VAL A 80 28.29 -5.05 -13.75
CA VAL A 80 27.19 -4.90 -12.78
C VAL A 80 27.62 -4.02 -11.62
N GLU A 81 27.00 -2.85 -11.53
CA GLU A 81 27.39 -1.82 -10.55
C GLU A 81 26.84 -2.08 -9.14
N GLY A 82 25.75 -2.84 -9.01
CA GLY A 82 25.15 -3.17 -7.71
C GLY A 82 23.95 -4.10 -7.79
N ILE A 83 23.42 -4.45 -6.62
CA ILE A 83 22.33 -5.42 -6.44
C ILE A 83 21.29 -4.95 -5.42
N ILE A 84 20.16 -5.65 -5.38
CA ILE A 84 19.33 -5.66 -4.17
C ILE A 84 20.05 -6.50 -3.12
N GLU A 85 20.42 -5.89 -2.00
CA GLU A 85 21.08 -6.52 -0.86
C GLU A 85 20.20 -7.58 -0.24
N GLY A 86 20.81 -8.65 0.28
CA GLY A 86 20.04 -9.74 0.81
C GLY A 86 20.79 -11.06 0.93
N PRO A 87 20.06 -12.12 1.32
CA PRO A 87 20.55 -13.48 1.24
C PRO A 87 20.96 -13.83 -0.20
N ALA A 88 22.08 -14.52 -0.31
CA ALA A 88 22.66 -14.99 -1.55
C ALA A 88 23.10 -16.44 -1.43
N ILE A 89 23.06 -17.14 -2.56
CA ILE A 89 23.43 -18.54 -2.65
C ILE A 89 24.48 -18.70 -3.76
N LEU A 90 25.65 -19.21 -3.40
CA LEU A 90 26.66 -19.68 -4.35
C LEU A 90 26.45 -21.17 -4.61
N LEU A 91 26.28 -21.51 -5.89
CA LEU A 91 26.25 -22.88 -6.37
C LEU A 91 27.51 -23.15 -7.18
N ILE A 92 28.24 -24.19 -6.80
CA ILE A 92 29.45 -24.66 -7.48
C ILE A 92 29.17 -26.04 -8.05
N ASP A 93 29.38 -26.21 -9.34
CA ASP A 93 29.38 -27.51 -10.02
C ASP A 93 30.83 -28.00 -10.16
N LEU A 94 31.14 -29.12 -9.50
CA LEU A 94 32.45 -29.74 -9.48
C LEU A 94 32.31 -31.19 -9.93
N ASP A 95 32.90 -31.53 -11.08
CA ASP A 95 32.81 -32.86 -11.70
C ASP A 95 31.34 -33.38 -11.85
N GLY A 96 30.34 -32.50 -11.95
CA GLY A 96 28.92 -32.84 -12.08
C GLY A 96 28.15 -32.97 -10.75
N GLU A 97 28.81 -32.78 -9.60
CA GLU A 97 28.16 -32.64 -8.30
C GLU A 97 27.99 -31.17 -7.91
N GLN A 98 26.86 -30.84 -7.28
CA GLN A 98 26.52 -29.46 -6.90
C GLN A 98 26.72 -29.21 -5.41
N PHE A 99 27.46 -28.15 -5.09
CA PHE A 99 27.73 -27.69 -3.75
C PHE A 99 27.15 -26.29 -3.53
N VAL A 100 26.52 -26.08 -2.38
CA VAL A 100 25.74 -24.88 -2.07
C VAL A 100 26.31 -24.17 -0.85
N TYR A 101 26.53 -22.86 -0.97
CA TYR A 101 26.99 -22.00 0.11
C TYR A 101 26.07 -20.79 0.24
N GLU A 102 25.68 -20.46 1.47
CA GLU A 102 24.77 -19.36 1.77
C GLU A 102 25.51 -18.24 2.50
N PHE A 103 25.23 -16.99 2.13
CA PHE A 103 25.77 -15.79 2.77
C PHE A 103 24.88 -14.58 2.46
N TYR A 104 25.22 -13.43 3.02
CA TYR A 104 24.56 -12.16 2.74
C TYR A 104 25.43 -11.30 1.83
N LEU A 105 24.83 -10.65 0.84
CA LEU A 105 25.51 -9.65 0.02
C LEU A 105 25.02 -8.25 0.35
N VAL A 106 25.98 -7.34 0.46
CA VAL A 106 25.74 -5.90 0.64
C VAL A 106 26.47 -5.13 -0.45
N ASN A 107 25.96 -3.96 -0.84
CA ASN A 107 26.69 -3.04 -1.69
C ASN A 107 27.66 -2.23 -0.82
N GLN A 108 28.87 -2.02 -1.32
CA GLN A 108 29.86 -1.17 -0.66
C GLN A 108 29.68 0.30 -1.00
N ILE A 109 29.12 0.58 -2.18
CA ILE A 109 28.85 1.93 -2.65
C ILE A 109 27.33 2.14 -2.61
N ILE A 110 26.90 3.05 -1.75
CA ILE A 110 25.51 3.53 -1.71
C ILE A 110 25.47 4.79 -2.59
N CYS A 111 24.81 4.70 -3.74
CA CYS A 111 24.63 5.80 -4.69
C CYS A 111 23.16 6.22 -4.76
N GLY A 112 22.94 7.53 -4.83
CA GLY A 112 21.60 8.10 -4.99
C GLY A 112 20.75 8.03 -3.72
N SER A 113 19.69 8.84 -3.71
CA SER A 113 18.64 8.77 -2.69
C SER A 113 17.32 9.22 -3.32
N GLU A 114 16.43 8.27 -3.58
CA GLU A 114 15.07 8.53 -4.01
C GLU A 114 14.14 8.51 -2.80
N ARG A 115 13.34 9.55 -2.64
CA ARG A 115 12.31 9.64 -1.59
C ARG A 115 11.02 8.97 -2.07
N VAL A 116 10.58 7.94 -1.37
CA VAL A 116 9.32 7.23 -1.63
C VAL A 116 8.25 7.68 -0.63
N ASP A 117 7.03 7.97 -1.10
CA ASP A 117 5.94 8.58 -0.34
C ASP A 117 4.65 7.75 -0.49
N TYR A 118 4.27 7.03 0.56
CA TYR A 118 3.00 6.30 0.63
C TYR A 118 1.98 7.09 1.43
N ARG A 119 0.72 7.08 0.96
CA ARG A 119 -0.39 7.77 1.62
C ARG A 119 -1.61 6.87 1.69
N SER A 120 -2.40 7.00 2.75
CA SER A 120 -3.73 6.38 2.83
C SER A 120 -4.63 6.81 1.66
N PRO A 121 -5.63 6.00 1.26
CA PRO A 121 -6.51 6.29 0.12
C PRO A 121 -7.13 7.69 0.20
N LYS A 122 -7.24 8.37 -0.95
CA LYS A 122 -7.72 9.76 -1.08
C LYS A 122 -9.23 9.93 -0.85
N THR A 123 -10.00 8.84 -0.71
CA THR A 123 -11.44 8.89 -0.46
C THR A 123 -11.65 9.00 1.04
N VAL A 124 -11.82 10.24 1.51
CA VAL A 124 -12.06 10.53 2.92
C VAL A 124 -13.55 10.76 3.11
N ASN A 125 -14.17 9.99 4.00
CA ASN A 125 -15.51 10.29 4.46
C ASN A 125 -15.43 11.52 5.40
N PRO A 126 -16.12 12.64 5.07
CA PRO A 126 -16.04 13.87 5.87
C PRO A 126 -16.60 13.71 7.28
N ASP A 127 -17.40 12.67 7.55
CA ASP A 127 -17.94 12.39 8.88
C ASP A 127 -16.96 11.62 9.79
N SER A 128 -15.84 11.10 9.25
CA SER A 128 -15.03 10.09 9.95
C SER A 128 -13.57 10.47 10.21
N VAL A 129 -13.17 11.74 9.99
CA VAL A 129 -11.83 12.36 10.19
C VAL A 129 -11.16 12.78 8.88
N LEU A 130 -10.81 14.07 8.81
CA LEU A 130 -10.09 14.72 7.71
C LEU A 130 -8.57 14.57 7.88
N GLU A 131 -8.07 13.34 7.92
CA GLU A 131 -6.63 13.07 8.07
C GLU A 131 -6.14 12.06 7.05
N HIS A 132 -4.90 12.23 6.59
CA HIS A 132 -4.17 11.23 5.84
C HIS A 132 -2.98 10.73 6.65
N GLN A 133 -2.77 9.42 6.63
CA GLN A 133 -1.53 8.83 7.11
C GLN A 133 -0.52 8.84 5.97
N GLN A 134 0.71 9.25 6.27
CA GLN A 134 1.82 9.29 5.33
C GLN A 134 3.01 8.54 5.92
N ILE A 135 3.63 7.69 5.09
CA ILE A 135 4.89 7.00 5.39
C ILE A 135 5.89 7.36 4.30
N ILE A 136 7.07 7.82 4.72
CA ILE A 136 8.17 8.18 3.82
C ILE A 136 9.37 7.31 4.15
N HIS A 137 10.04 6.79 3.12
CA HIS A 137 11.36 6.18 3.26
C HIS A 137 12.23 6.55 2.06
N TYR A 138 13.50 6.18 2.12
CA TYR A 138 14.47 6.47 1.08
C TYR A 138 15.03 5.15 0.53
N ILE A 139 15.29 5.14 -0.77
CA ILE A 139 15.95 4.02 -1.44
C ILE A 139 17.16 4.51 -2.23
N ASP A 140 18.16 3.66 -2.37
CA ASP A 140 19.31 3.89 -3.26
C ASP A 140 18.95 3.60 -4.73
N ASP A 141 19.90 3.84 -5.63
CA ASP A 141 19.76 3.56 -7.07
C ASP A 141 19.51 2.07 -7.38
N PHE A 142 19.86 1.17 -6.46
CA PHE A 142 19.67 -0.27 -6.56
C PHE A 142 18.39 -0.78 -5.89
N ARG A 143 17.53 0.13 -5.39
CA ARG A 143 16.24 -0.14 -4.72
C ARG A 143 16.36 -0.73 -3.30
N ASN A 144 17.51 -0.60 -2.64
CA ASN A 144 17.65 -0.95 -1.23
C ASN A 144 17.16 0.19 -0.34
N ILE A 145 16.47 -0.15 0.75
CA ILE A 145 16.06 0.84 1.75
C ILE A 145 17.31 1.39 2.43
N MET A 146 17.45 2.71 2.44
CA MET A 146 18.57 3.40 3.06
C MET A 146 18.09 4.27 4.22
N GLN A 147 18.97 4.45 5.22
CA GLN A 147 18.77 5.42 6.29
C GLN A 147 19.65 6.66 6.02
N PRO A 148 19.08 7.80 5.61
CA PRO A 148 19.85 9.03 5.46
C PRO A 148 20.43 9.50 6.81
N GLU A 149 21.55 10.21 6.75
CA GLU A 149 22.17 10.79 7.95
C GLU A 149 21.19 11.71 8.67
N ASN A 150 21.06 11.53 10.00
CA ASN A 150 20.14 12.28 10.86
C ASN A 150 18.65 12.12 10.53
N LYS A 151 18.24 11.06 9.82
CA LYS A 151 16.82 10.73 9.58
C LYS A 151 16.48 9.32 10.10
N PRO A 152 15.22 9.08 10.51
CA PRO A 152 14.76 7.72 10.80
C PRO A 152 14.69 6.91 9.50
N LEU A 153 14.67 5.59 9.63
CA LEU A 153 14.48 4.67 8.50
C LEU A 153 13.13 4.89 7.80
N PHE A 154 12.09 5.19 8.58
CA PHE A 154 10.76 5.57 8.12
C PHE A 154 10.33 6.87 8.82
N GLU A 155 9.83 7.84 8.07
CA GLU A 155 9.16 9.03 8.61
C GLU A 155 7.64 8.82 8.53
N GLU A 156 6.96 8.88 9.67
CA GLU A 156 5.51 8.72 9.76
C GLU A 156 4.84 10.05 10.12
N HIS A 157 3.82 10.44 9.36
CA HIS A 157 3.09 11.68 9.56
C HIS A 157 1.58 11.47 9.51
N ILE A 158 0.86 12.24 10.34
CA ILE A 158 -0.58 12.45 10.21
C ILE A 158 -0.78 13.85 9.62
N LEU A 159 -1.28 13.90 8.39
CA LEU A 159 -1.55 15.12 7.66
C LEU A 159 -3.02 15.51 7.82
N GLY A 160 -3.27 16.63 8.49
CA GLY A 160 -4.62 17.21 8.51
C GLY A 160 -5.03 17.71 7.13
N LEU A 161 -6.25 17.36 6.70
CA LEU A 161 -6.84 17.84 5.47
C LEU A 161 -7.76 19.01 5.77
N THR A 162 -7.64 20.06 4.97
CA THR A 162 -8.62 21.14 4.97
C THR A 162 -9.75 20.78 4.01
N GLY A 163 -10.97 20.65 4.52
CA GLY A 163 -12.16 20.56 3.68
C GLY A 163 -12.39 21.88 2.92
N LYS A 164 -12.74 21.79 1.64
CA LYS A 164 -13.27 22.92 0.85
C LYS A 164 -14.62 22.51 0.29
N SER A 165 -15.63 23.35 0.48
CA SER A 165 -16.91 23.20 -0.23
C SER A 165 -16.73 23.58 -1.69
N GLY A 166 -17.43 22.88 -2.58
CA GLY A 166 -17.35 23.11 -4.01
C GLY A 166 -18.39 22.31 -4.77
N PHE A 167 -18.72 22.77 -5.97
CA PHE A 167 -19.52 22.04 -6.93
C PHE A 167 -18.57 21.39 -7.94
N TYR A 168 -18.76 20.09 -8.18
CA TYR A 168 -18.03 19.40 -9.24
C TYR A 168 -18.90 19.38 -10.49
N GLU A 169 -18.40 19.97 -11.56
CA GLU A 169 -18.98 19.84 -12.90
C GLU A 169 -18.20 18.75 -13.64
N ALA A 170 -18.90 17.74 -14.14
CA ALA A 170 -18.27 16.71 -14.95
C ALA A 170 -17.98 17.30 -16.35
N ILE A 171 -16.70 17.43 -16.68
CA ILE A 171 -16.26 17.90 -18.01
C ILE A 171 -16.06 16.68 -18.91
N GLU A 172 -16.69 16.70 -20.08
CA GLU A 172 -16.60 15.60 -21.04
C GLU A 172 -15.15 15.40 -21.53
N ASN A 173 -14.66 14.16 -21.50
CA ASN A 173 -13.30 13.75 -21.89
C ASN A 173 -12.14 14.20 -20.97
N GLU A 174 -12.44 14.81 -19.81
CA GLU A 174 -11.42 14.99 -18.76
C GLU A 174 -11.51 13.84 -17.74
N PRO A 175 -10.38 13.25 -17.29
CA PRO A 175 -10.40 12.27 -16.23
C PRO A 175 -11.02 12.91 -14.99
N ILE A 176 -12.17 12.37 -14.57
CA ILE A 176 -12.86 12.81 -13.35
C ILE A 176 -11.86 12.71 -12.20
N THR A 177 -11.43 13.85 -11.66
CA THR A 177 -10.73 13.88 -10.38
C THR A 177 -11.76 13.46 -9.34
N ASN A 178 -11.83 12.15 -9.07
CA ASN A 178 -12.76 11.49 -8.17
C ASN A 178 -12.66 12.10 -6.77
N TYR A 179 -13.47 13.12 -6.51
CA TYR A 179 -13.75 13.62 -5.18
C TYR A 179 -15.26 13.78 -5.05
N TYR A 180 -15.97 12.67 -4.86
CA TYR A 180 -17.34 12.75 -4.36
C TYR A 180 -17.25 13.00 -2.86
N VAL A 181 -17.39 14.26 -2.44
CA VAL A 181 -17.61 14.56 -1.02
C VAL A 181 -19.08 14.27 -0.77
N GLN A 182 -19.36 13.08 -0.25
CA GLN A 182 -20.69 12.80 0.29
C GLN A 182 -20.97 13.87 1.36
N PRO A 183 -22.05 14.65 1.26
CA PRO A 183 -22.32 15.68 2.26
C PRO A 183 -22.42 15.00 3.63
N GLY A 184 -21.73 15.58 4.61
CA GLY A 184 -21.72 15.06 5.96
C GLY A 184 -23.05 15.29 6.68
N THR A 185 -23.06 15.02 7.98
CA THR A 185 -24.27 15.25 8.80
C THR A 185 -24.60 16.75 8.91
N ALA A 186 -25.90 17.09 8.83
CA ALA A 186 -26.38 18.45 9.01
C ALA A 186 -25.95 19.03 10.36
N THR A 187 -25.42 20.25 10.36
CA THR A 187 -25.00 20.93 11.59
C THR A 187 -25.97 22.01 12.06
N LYS A 188 -26.76 22.57 11.14
CA LYS A 188 -27.77 23.60 11.42
C LYS A 188 -29.01 23.38 10.59
N LEU A 189 -30.17 23.69 11.19
CA LEU A 189 -31.47 23.76 10.52
C LEU A 189 -32.01 25.19 10.62
N PRO A 190 -31.60 26.12 9.72
CA PRO A 190 -32.21 27.43 9.65
C PRO A 190 -33.69 27.27 9.29
N ILE A 191 -34.58 27.82 10.08
CA ILE A 191 -36.02 27.80 9.86
C ILE A 191 -36.53 29.22 9.77
N ALA A 192 -37.41 29.48 8.80
CA ALA A 192 -38.04 30.79 8.61
C ALA A 192 -39.51 30.59 8.24
N ILE A 193 -40.34 31.51 8.74
CA ILE A 193 -41.78 31.51 8.52
C ILE A 193 -42.15 32.75 7.72
N LYS A 194 -43.03 32.58 6.73
CA LYS A 194 -43.61 33.66 5.96
C LYS A 194 -45.12 33.49 5.88
N LYS A 195 -45.87 34.49 6.33
CA LYS A 195 -47.33 34.50 6.22
C LYS A 195 -47.75 35.08 4.86
N GLU A 196 -48.49 34.31 4.07
CA GLU A 196 -49.06 34.75 2.80
C GLU A 196 -50.57 34.48 2.79
N LYS A 197 -51.38 35.54 2.88
CA LYS A 197 -52.85 35.46 2.97
C LYS A 197 -53.30 34.56 4.13
N ASN A 198 -53.81 33.36 3.84
CA ASN A 198 -54.32 32.36 4.78
C ASN A 198 -53.39 31.15 4.94
N GLU A 199 -52.19 31.23 4.38
CA GLU A 199 -51.19 30.17 4.45
C GLU A 199 -49.96 30.67 5.19
N LEU A 200 -49.41 29.77 6.02
CA LEU A 200 -48.16 30.00 6.72
C LEU A 200 -47.09 29.14 6.04
N GLY A 201 -46.25 29.76 5.22
CA GLY A 201 -45.14 29.09 4.55
C GLY A 201 -44.00 28.90 5.53
N VAL A 202 -43.63 27.64 5.78
CA VAL A 202 -42.42 27.29 6.53
C VAL A 202 -41.33 26.93 5.52
N SER A 203 -40.15 27.51 5.71
CA SER A 203 -38.97 27.25 4.90
C SER A 203 -37.81 26.85 5.80
N ILE A 204 -37.06 25.85 5.35
CA ILE A 204 -35.87 25.34 6.01
C ILE A 204 -34.71 25.45 5.02
N GLY A 205 -33.62 26.06 5.45
CA GLY A 205 -32.36 26.08 4.71
C GLY A 205 -31.71 27.46 4.56
N PRO A 206 -30.50 27.52 3.97
CA PRO A 206 -29.75 26.36 3.45
C PRO A 206 -29.30 25.42 4.57
N VAL A 207 -29.50 24.11 4.39
CA VAL A 207 -29.04 23.08 5.34
C VAL A 207 -27.67 22.60 4.87
N THR A 208 -26.67 22.77 5.72
CA THR A 208 -25.29 22.41 5.40
C THR A 208 -24.64 21.51 6.46
N ASP A 209 -23.64 20.76 6.02
CA ASP A 209 -22.71 20.06 6.92
C ASP A 209 -21.73 21.04 7.59
N ALA A 210 -20.76 20.51 8.35
CA ALA A 210 -19.78 21.31 9.09
C ALA A 210 -18.81 22.10 8.20
N ILE A 211 -18.71 21.74 6.91
CA ILE A 211 -17.75 22.28 5.94
C ILE A 211 -18.48 23.16 4.91
N GLY A 212 -19.81 23.24 4.98
CA GLY A 212 -20.64 24.10 4.14
C GLY A 212 -21.17 23.42 2.87
N ASN A 213 -21.08 22.09 2.76
CA ASN A 213 -21.73 21.36 1.67
C ASN A 213 -23.23 21.31 1.91
N LEU A 214 -24.04 21.45 0.86
CA LEU A 214 -25.49 21.27 0.94
C LEU A 214 -25.80 19.81 1.27
N ILE A 215 -26.71 19.59 2.21
CA ILE A 215 -27.16 18.25 2.56
C ILE A 215 -27.84 17.59 1.37
N ALA A 216 -27.62 16.28 1.22
CA ALA A 216 -28.10 15.49 0.10
C ALA A 216 -29.62 15.61 -0.09
N ASP A 217 -30.01 15.72 -1.35
CA ASP A 217 -31.41 15.67 -1.79
C ASP A 217 -32.09 14.37 -1.32
N GLY A 218 -33.36 14.50 -0.93
CA GLY A 218 -34.13 13.40 -0.38
C GLY A 218 -33.98 13.22 1.13
N THR A 219 -33.09 13.97 1.80
CA THR A 219 -33.00 13.98 3.28
C THR A 219 -34.32 14.43 3.88
N LEU A 220 -34.90 13.62 4.77
CA LEU A 220 -36.20 13.86 5.40
C LEU A 220 -36.12 14.90 6.52
N ILE A 221 -37.00 15.90 6.49
CA ILE A 221 -37.22 16.88 7.56
C ILE A 221 -38.62 16.67 8.14
N SER A 222 -38.70 16.55 9.47
CA SER A 222 -39.97 16.58 10.21
C SER A 222 -40.19 17.97 10.79
N ILE A 223 -41.34 18.57 10.51
CA ILE A 223 -41.77 19.87 11.04
C ILE A 223 -42.87 19.61 12.05
N TYR A 224 -42.67 20.12 13.26
CA TYR A 224 -43.61 20.04 14.36
C TYR A 224 -44.21 21.42 14.59
N TYR A 225 -45.50 21.47 14.89
CA TYR A 225 -46.21 22.69 15.27
C TYR A 225 -47.38 22.37 16.18
N THR A 226 -47.77 23.32 17.02
CA THR A 226 -48.95 23.22 17.87
C THR A 226 -50.12 23.97 17.25
N SER A 227 -51.29 23.33 17.20
CA SER A 227 -52.55 23.97 16.81
C SER A 227 -53.66 23.45 17.72
N ASN A 228 -54.44 24.35 18.33
CA ASN A 228 -55.47 23.97 19.33
C ASN A 228 -54.94 23.03 20.43
N GLU A 229 -53.78 23.34 21.03
CA GLU A 229 -53.14 22.54 22.08
C GLU A 229 -52.72 21.12 21.66
N VAL A 230 -52.83 20.77 20.38
CA VAL A 230 -52.39 19.48 19.82
C VAL A 230 -51.13 19.70 19.00
N GLU A 231 -50.10 18.89 19.22
CA GLU A 231 -48.90 18.86 18.39
C GLU A 231 -49.15 18.03 17.12
N TYR A 232 -48.79 18.61 15.98
CA TYR A 232 -48.86 17.98 14.67
C TYR A 232 -47.47 17.84 14.09
N GLN A 233 -47.27 16.79 13.29
CA GLN A 233 -46.05 16.55 12.54
C GLN A 233 -46.36 16.51 11.04
N MET A 234 -45.54 17.20 10.25
CA MET A 234 -45.51 17.07 8.80
C MET A 234 -44.10 16.74 8.34
N GLN A 235 -43.99 16.07 7.19
CA GLN A 235 -42.71 15.65 6.64
C GLN A 235 -42.52 16.22 5.24
N THR A 236 -41.29 16.63 4.95
CA THR A 236 -40.86 17.09 3.64
C THR A 236 -39.42 16.65 3.39
N ILE A 237 -38.94 16.76 2.16
CA ILE A 237 -37.58 16.39 1.78
C ILE A 237 -36.78 17.62 1.39
N ILE A 238 -35.48 17.60 1.68
CA ILE A 238 -34.53 18.56 1.15
C ILE A 238 -34.41 18.38 -0.36
N ARG A 239 -34.42 19.52 -1.07
CA ARG A 239 -34.05 19.65 -2.48
C ARG A 239 -33.13 20.84 -2.64
N ASN A 240 -31.96 20.63 -3.23
CA ASN A 240 -30.90 21.61 -3.38
C ASN A 240 -30.55 22.32 -2.06
N GLY A 241 -30.53 21.60 -0.94
CA GLY A 241 -30.24 22.14 0.38
C GLY A 241 -31.37 22.95 1.05
N TYR A 242 -32.57 23.02 0.47
CA TYR A 242 -33.74 23.69 1.03
C TYR A 242 -34.95 22.76 1.13
N ALA A 243 -35.87 23.05 2.04
CA ALA A 243 -37.19 22.45 2.08
C ALA A 243 -38.23 23.51 2.40
N SER A 244 -39.45 23.37 1.85
CA SER A 244 -40.56 24.23 2.21
C SER A 244 -41.85 23.45 2.30
N ILE A 245 -42.72 23.86 3.21
CA ILE A 245 -44.05 23.32 3.35
C ILE A 245 -45.05 24.45 3.61
N PRO A 246 -46.20 24.47 2.93
CA PRO A 246 -47.30 25.33 3.32
C PRO A 246 -48.06 24.69 4.49
N LEU A 247 -48.28 25.46 5.55
CA LEU A 247 -49.23 25.13 6.60
C LEU A 247 -50.53 25.88 6.29
N ASN A 248 -51.59 25.14 5.97
CA ASN A 248 -52.90 25.71 5.75
C ASN A 248 -53.55 25.99 7.11
N THR A 249 -53.80 27.27 7.43
CA THR A 249 -54.23 27.65 8.77
C THR A 249 -55.66 28.18 8.75
N SER A 250 -56.60 27.36 9.21
CA SER A 250 -57.93 27.83 9.66
C SER A 250 -57.93 28.27 11.12
N LYS A 251 -56.81 28.08 11.83
CA LYS A 251 -56.65 28.19 13.29
C LYS A 251 -55.27 28.73 13.65
N GLU A 252 -55.13 29.17 14.90
CA GLU A 252 -53.87 29.69 15.45
C GLU A 252 -52.83 28.57 15.57
N ILE A 253 -51.61 28.85 15.07
CA ILE A 253 -50.46 27.95 15.15
C ILE A 253 -49.43 28.57 16.09
N SER A 254 -48.76 27.74 16.89
CA SER A 254 -47.61 28.13 17.71
C SER A 254 -46.53 27.04 17.71
N ASN A 255 -45.37 27.35 18.29
CA ASN A 255 -44.28 26.39 18.53
C ASN A 255 -43.80 25.62 17.29
N ILE A 256 -43.42 26.32 16.23
CA ILE A 256 -42.95 25.67 15.00
C ILE A 256 -41.46 25.34 15.12
N TYR A 257 -41.08 24.09 14.91
CA TYR A 257 -39.68 23.67 14.83
C TYR A 257 -39.48 22.51 13.85
N ALA A 258 -38.26 22.36 13.34
CA ALA A 258 -37.86 21.30 12.44
C ALA A 258 -36.86 20.34 13.10
N VAL A 259 -36.90 19.07 12.70
CA VAL A 259 -36.00 18.01 13.16
C VAL A 259 -35.54 17.16 11.98
N THR A 260 -34.24 16.84 11.94
CA THR A 260 -33.67 15.80 11.06
C THR A 260 -32.49 15.12 11.75
N ASN A 261 -32.40 13.79 11.65
CA ASN A 261 -31.27 13.00 12.18
C ASN A 261 -30.82 13.41 13.60
N GLY A 262 -31.76 13.72 14.50
CA GLY A 262 -31.49 14.15 15.88
C GLY A 262 -31.14 15.64 16.06
N LEU A 263 -30.88 16.39 14.98
CA LEU A 263 -30.71 17.84 15.00
C LEU A 263 -32.08 18.54 15.05
N LYS A 264 -32.27 19.44 16.01
CA LYS A 264 -33.48 20.25 16.20
C LYS A 264 -33.19 21.74 15.91
N SER A 265 -34.07 22.40 15.17
CA SER A 265 -33.99 23.85 14.92
C SER A 265 -34.39 24.66 16.15
N SER A 266 -34.22 25.98 16.09
CA SER A 266 -34.92 26.89 16.99
C SER A 266 -36.44 26.72 16.86
N VAL A 267 -37.16 26.96 17.96
CA VAL A 267 -38.62 27.09 17.96
C VAL A 267 -38.97 28.52 17.54
N ILE A 268 -39.91 28.67 16.61
CA ILE A 268 -40.42 29.96 16.16
C ILE A 268 -41.92 30.06 16.49
N GLU A 269 -42.32 31.20 17.01
CA GLU A 269 -43.72 31.61 17.15
C GLU A 269 -44.09 32.50 15.94
N PRO A 270 -45.16 32.16 15.19
CA PRO A 270 -45.54 32.84 13.95
C PRO A 270 -46.23 34.20 14.14
#